data_AF-A0A1H3Q779-F1
#
_entry.id   AF-A0A1H3Q779-F1
#
_cell.length_a   1.000
_cell.length_b   1.000
_cell.length_c   1.000
_cell.angle_alpha   90.00
_cell.angle_beta   90.00
_cell.angle_gamma   90.00
#
_symmetry.space_group_name_H-M   'P 1'
#
loop_
_entity.id
_entity.type
_entity.pdbx_description
1 polymer ?
#
loop_
_entity_poly.entity_id
_entity_poly.type
_entity_poly.pdbx_seq_one_letter_code
_entity_poly.pdbx_strand_id
1 'polypeptide(L)' 'MDHIPRQQDGSDLPSVLAEYGHLAAQLPGASRRRTEELRARLAELDELIDEHIARLTPPVRDPEGEGSAVEWPVGP' A
#
# COMPACT_ATOMS: atom_id res chain seq x y z
N MET A 1 -31.40 -12.95 1.78
CA MET A 1 -30.02 -13.30 2.16
C MET A 1 -29.14 -12.58 1.16
N ASP A 2 -28.51 -11.49 1.58
CA ASP A 2 -27.62 -10.70 0.74
C ASP A 2 -26.33 -11.48 0.51
N HIS A 3 -26.22 -12.06 -0.69
CA HIS A 3 -24.99 -12.68 -1.17
C HIS A 3 -24.04 -11.56 -1.57
N ILE A 4 -23.29 -11.00 -0.62
CA ILE A 4 -22.17 -10.11 -0.95
C ILE A 4 -21.18 -10.93 -1.78
N PRO A 5 -20.90 -10.57 -3.05
CA PRO A 5 -19.91 -11.27 -3.84
C PRO A 5 -18.57 -11.08 -3.15
N ARG A 6 -18.07 -12.12 -2.49
CA ARG A 6 -16.66 -12.19 -2.11
C ARG A 6 -15.90 -12.22 -3.42
N GLN A 7 -15.36 -11.07 -3.81
CA GLN A 7 -14.51 -10.96 -4.99
C GLN A 7 -13.30 -11.86 -4.74
N GLN A 8 -13.39 -13.08 -5.26
CA GLN A 8 -12.28 -13.98 -5.41
C GLN A 8 -11.60 -13.60 -6.73
N ASP A 9 -10.73 -12.59 -6.71
CA ASP A 9 -9.81 -12.33 -7.83
C ASP A 9 -8.60 -11.55 -7.33
N GLY A 10 -7.48 -12.26 -7.12
CA GLY A 10 -6.16 -11.70 -6.85
C GLY A 10 -5.94 -11.30 -5.38
N SER A 11 -5.06 -12.04 -4.69
CA SER A 11 -4.48 -11.74 -3.37
C SER A 11 -5.01 -10.46 -2.67
N ASP A 12 -6.00 -10.62 -1.78
CA ASP A 12 -6.59 -9.52 -1.02
C ASP A 12 -5.51 -8.69 -0.31
N LEU A 13 -5.52 -7.36 -0.49
CA LEU A 13 -4.55 -6.45 0.12
C LEU A 13 -4.37 -6.68 1.65
N PRO A 14 -5.43 -6.91 2.45
CA PRO A 14 -5.28 -7.30 3.85
C PRO A 14 -4.40 -8.53 4.09
N SER A 15 -4.46 -9.53 3.21
CA SER A 15 -3.64 -10.74 3.31
C SER A 15 -2.18 -10.47 2.96
N VAL A 16 -1.93 -9.65 1.94
CA VAL A 16 -0.57 -9.21 1.54
C VAL A 16 0.09 -8.43 2.67
N LEU A 17 -0.63 -7.49 3.28
CA LEU A 17 -0.13 -6.70 4.41
C LEU A 17 0.14 -7.57 5.65
N ALA A 18 -0.71 -8.58 5.90
CA ALA A 18 -0.50 -9.52 7.00
C ALA A 18 0.76 -10.38 6.79
N GLU A 19 0.98 -10.88 5.56
CA GLU A 19 2.20 -11.61 5.21
C GLU A 19 3.44 -10.72 5.36
N TYR A 20 3.39 -9.49 4.87
CA TYR A 20 4.48 -8.53 5.00
C TYR A 20 4.88 -8.30 6.46
N GLY A 21 3.90 -7.99 7.32
CA GLY A 21 4.15 -7.77 8.75
C GLY A 21 4.75 -9.00 9.44
N HIS A 22 4.25 -10.19 9.11
CA HIS A 22 4.77 -11.45 9.66
C HIS A 22 6.22 -11.73 9.24
N LEU A 23 6.58 -11.47 7.98
CA LEU A 23 7.94 -11.66 7.48
C LEU A 23 8.90 -10.60 7.99
N ALA A 24 8.46 -9.33 8.05
CA ALA A 24 9.26 -8.23 8.58
C ALA A 24 9.61 -8.45 10.07
N ALA A 25 8.68 -8.99 10.86
CA ALA A 25 8.91 -9.34 12.26
C ALA A 25 9.97 -10.43 12.47
N GLN A 26 10.29 -11.24 11.45
CA GLN A 26 11.31 -12.28 11.52
C GLN A 26 12.73 -11.76 11.26
N LEU A 27 12.88 -10.57 10.64
CA LEU A 27 14.19 -10.00 10.29
C LEU A 27 15.14 -9.82 11.48
N PRO A 28 14.72 -9.32 12.67
CA PRO A 28 15.63 -9.07 13.79
C PRO A 28 16.27 -10.33 14.39
N GLY A 29 15.68 -11.53 14.13
CA GLY A 29 16.17 -12.82 14.64
C GLY A 29 16.68 -13.77 13.56
N ALA A 30 16.67 -13.37 12.29
CA ALA A 30 17.02 -14.24 11.18
C ALA A 30 18.55 -14.35 10.99
N SER A 31 19.01 -15.53 10.54
CA SER A 31 20.39 -15.71 10.08
C SER A 31 20.64 -14.92 8.81
N ARG A 32 21.90 -14.61 8.48
CA ARG A 32 22.25 -13.76 7.32
C ARG A 32 21.62 -14.23 6.00
N ARG A 33 21.68 -15.53 5.71
CA ARG A 33 21.05 -16.14 4.53
C ARG A 33 19.52 -16.01 4.56
N ARG A 34 18.92 -16.24 5.73
CA ARG A 34 17.46 -16.11 5.91
C ARG A 34 17.00 -14.66 5.77
N THR A 35 17.80 -13.70 6.22
CA THR A 35 17.55 -12.27 6.04
C THR A 35 17.54 -11.86 4.56
N GLU A 36 18.43 -12.42 3.74
CA GLU A 36 18.44 -12.17 2.29
C GLU A 36 17.17 -12.73 1.62
N GLU A 37 16.78 -13.96 1.98
CA GLU A 37 15.52 -14.56 1.51
C GLU A 37 14.29 -13.74 1.93
N LEU A 38 14.24 -13.31 3.19
CA LEU A 38 13.14 -12.49 3.72
C LEU A 38 13.07 -11.13 3.03
N ARG A 39 14.20 -10.49 2.77
CA ARG A 39 14.24 -9.21 2.06
C ARG A 39 13.75 -9.33 0.62
N ALA A 40 14.16 -10.38 -0.09
CA ALA A 40 13.68 -10.63 -1.45
C ALA A 40 12.14 -10.81 -1.45
N ARG A 41 11.63 -11.60 -0.50
CA ARG A 41 10.18 -11.82 -0.38
C ARG A 41 9.41 -10.55 0.02
N LEU A 42 9.96 -9.73 0.91
CA LEU A 42 9.35 -8.44 1.29
C LEU A 42 9.30 -7.47 0.10
N ALA A 43 10.32 -7.45 -0.76
CA ALA A 43 10.32 -6.62 -1.96
C ALA A 43 9.22 -7.04 -2.96
N GLU A 44 9.01 -8.35 -3.15
CA GLU A 44 7.88 -8.85 -3.96
C GLU A 44 6.52 -8.40 -3.40
N LEU A 45 6.37 -8.40 -2.07
CA LEU A 45 5.13 -7.95 -1.42
C LEU A 45 4.94 -6.43 -1.54
N ASP A 46 6.01 -5.64 -1.47
CA ASP A 46 5.96 -4.19 -1.70
C ASP A 46 5.44 -3.86 -3.12
N GLU A 47 5.93 -4.57 -4.15
CA GLU A 47 5.43 -4.38 -5.53
C GLU A 47 3.93 -4.67 -5.67
N LEU A 48 3.44 -5.72 -4.99
CA LEU A 48 2.01 -6.05 -4.98
C LEU A 48 1.17 -5.00 -4.25
N ILE A 49 1.71 -4.41 -3.18
CA ILE A 49 1.06 -3.32 -2.45
C ILE A 49 0.99 -2.08 -3.34
N ASP A 50 2.10 -1.71 -3.99
CA ASP A 50 2.15 -0.56 -4.90
C ASP A 50 1.18 -0.72 -6.07
N GLU A 51 1.10 -1.90 -6.67
CA GLU A 51 0.12 -2.19 -7.73
C GLU A 51 -1.32 -2.01 -7.21
N HIS A 52 -1.59 -2.45 -5.98
CA HIS A 52 -2.90 -2.28 -5.37
C HIS A 52 -3.23 -0.81 -5.09
N ILE A 53 -2.26 -0.05 -4.57
CA ILE A 53 -2.40 1.40 -4.35
C ILE A 53 -2.64 2.11 -5.68
N ALA A 54 -1.90 1.76 -6.74
CA ALA A 54 -2.05 2.36 -8.06
C ALA A 54 -3.43 2.10 -8.67
N ARG A 55 -4.02 0.91 -8.44
CA ARG A 55 -5.40 0.61 -8.86
C ARG A 55 -6.45 1.40 -8.08
N LEU A 56 -6.21 1.66 -6.79
CA LEU A 56 -7.14 2.40 -5.93
C LEU A 56 -7.00 3.92 -6.01
N THR A 57 -5.82 4.41 -6.40
CA THR A 57 -5.54 5.83 -6.54
C THR A 57 -5.95 6.27 -7.93
N PRO A 58 -7.08 7.00 -8.09
CA PRO A 58 -7.36 7.61 -9.39
C PRO A 58 -6.19 8.52 -9.74
N PRO A 59 -5.77 8.60 -11.02
CA PRO A 59 -4.77 9.57 -11.41
C PRO A 59 -5.24 10.92 -10.90
N VAL A 60 -4.39 11.61 -10.13
CA VAL A 60 -4.60 13.01 -9.79
C VAL A 60 -4.77 13.70 -11.14
N ARG A 61 -6.01 13.95 -11.53
CA ARG A 61 -6.29 14.98 -12.51
C ARG A 61 -5.85 16.23 -11.78
N ASP A 62 -4.67 16.73 -12.09
CA ASP A 62 -4.31 18.10 -11.72
C ASP A 62 -5.48 18.99 -12.15
N PRO A 63 -6.29 19.51 -11.22
CA PRO A 63 -6.97 20.73 -11.54
C PRO A 63 -5.90 21.81 -11.42
N GLU A 64 -5.57 22.40 -12.57
CA GLU A 64 -5.24 23.81 -12.60
C GLU A 64 -3.81 24.17 -12.14
N GLY A 65 -2.94 24.30 -13.15
CA GLY A 65 -2.24 25.57 -13.26
C GLY A 65 -3.25 26.70 -13.47
N GLU A 66 -3.94 27.13 -12.43
CA GLU A 66 -4.56 28.46 -12.34
C GLU A 66 -4.83 28.77 -10.86
N GLY A 67 -4.35 29.92 -10.41
CA GLY A 67 -4.17 30.24 -9.00
C GLY A 67 -5.45 30.24 -8.18
N SER A 68 -5.41 29.61 -7.01
CA SER A 68 -6.27 29.99 -5.89
C SER A 68 -5.38 30.28 -4.70
N ALA A 69 -5.03 31.56 -4.56
CA ALA A 69 -4.46 32.10 -3.36
C ALA A 69 -5.43 31.80 -2.21
N VAL A 70 -5.05 30.88 -1.32
CA VAL A 70 -5.75 30.70 -0.05
C VAL A 70 -5.38 31.90 0.82
N GLU A 71 -6.08 33.01 0.63
CA GLU A 71 -6.05 34.14 1.53
C GLU A 71 -6.79 33.72 2.81
N TRP A 72 -6.03 33.39 3.85
CA TRP A 72 -6.58 33.09 5.16
C TRP A 72 -7.11 34.40 5.78
N PRO A 73 -8.35 34.45 6.28
CA PRO A 73 -8.83 35.63 6.98
C PRO A 73 -8.15 35.72 8.35
N VAL A 74 -7.18 36.60 8.48
CA VAL A 74 -6.64 37.01 9.77
C VAL A 74 -7.48 38.19 10.26
N GLY A 75 -8.49 37.91 11.08
CA GLY A 75 -9.15 38.92 11.95
C GLY A 75 -8.23 39.32 13.11
N PRO A 76 -8.47 40.46 13.78
CA PRO A 76 -9.78 40.86 14.32
C PRO A 76 -10.38 42.17 13.80
#